data_AF-A0AAV3SQG5-F1
#
_entry.id   AF-A0AAV3SQG5-F1
#
_cell.length_a   1.000
_cell.length_b   1.000
_cell.length_c   1.000
_cell.angle_alpha   90.00
_cell.angle_beta   90.00
_cell.angle_gamma   90.00
#
_symmetry.space_group_name_H-M   'P 1'
#
loop_
_entity.id
_entity.type
_entity.pdbx_description
1 polymer ?
#
loop_
_entity_poly.entity_id
_entity_poly.type
_entity_poly.pdbx_seq_one_letter_code
_entity_poly.pdbx_strand_id
1 'polypeptide(L)' 'MRLSTVLIILGAVVFVLPIPGTFVLGALIAFAGLAARLFGL' A
#
# COMPACT_ATOMS: atom_id res chain seq x y z
N MET A 1 -12.38 4.61 7.01
CA MET A 1 -11.33 5.09 6.08
C MET A 1 -11.69 4.62 4.68
N ARG A 2 -11.39 5.40 3.63
CA ARG A 2 -11.54 4.92 2.23
C ARG A 2 -10.58 3.75 1.97
N LEU A 3 -10.94 2.82 1.08
CA LEU A 3 -10.13 1.63 0.81
C LEU A 3 -8.74 2.02 0.32
N SER A 4 -8.67 3.03 -0.55
CA SER A 4 -7.39 3.63 -0.99
C SER A 4 -6.51 4.08 0.18
N THR A 5 -7.08 4.72 1.20
CA THR A 5 -6.32 5.14 2.38
C THR A 5 -5.80 3.94 3.17
N VAL A 6 -6.62 2.91 3.36
CA VAL A 6 -6.21 1.67 4.05
C VAL A 6 -5.05 1.01 3.32
N LEU A 7 -5.15 0.86 2.00
CA LEU A 7 -4.11 0.25 1.17
C LEU A 7 -2.81 1.06 1.19
N ILE A 8 -2.87 2.40 1.10
CA ILE A 8 -1.66 3.24 1.15
C ILE A 8 -0.96 3.08 2.52
N ILE A 9 -1.71 3.14 3.62
CA ILE A 9 -1.14 2.99 4.97
C ILE A 9 -0.57 1.59 5.17
N LEU A 10 -1.33 0.55 4.81
CA LEU A 10 -0.89 -0.84 4.92
C LEU A 10 0.38 -1.08 4.09
N GLY A 11 0.41 -0.57 2.86
CA GLY A 11 1.58 -0.66 2.00
C GLY A 11 2.80 0.00 2.61
N ALA A 12 2.65 1.21 3.16
CA ALA A 12 3.72 1.91 3.86
C ALA A 12 4.23 1.13 5.09
N VAL A 13 3.33 0.55 5.89
CA VAL A 13 3.71 -0.27 7.06
C VAL A 13 4.49 -1.50 6.62
N VAL A 14 4.02 -2.24 5.62
CA VAL A 14 4.68 -3.45 5.11
C VAL A 14 6.03 -3.13 4.47
N PHE A 15 6.13 -1.99 3.77
CA PHE A 15 7.35 -1.53 3.11
C PHE A 15 8.51 -1.30 4.08
N VAL A 16 8.23 -0.78 5.28
CA VAL A 16 9.24 -0.44 6.29
C VAL A 16 9.67 -1.66 7.13
N LEU A 17 8.98 -2.80 7.01
CA LEU A 17 9.36 -4.00 7.75
C LEU A 17 10.77 -4.48 7.36
N PRO A 18 11.63 -4.84 8.33
CA PRO A 18 12.98 -5.34 8.07
C PRO A 18 12.96 -6.83 7.70
N ILE A 19 12.06 -7.23 6.78
CA ILE A 19 11.90 -8.59 6.31
C ILE A 19 12.23 -8.62 4.81
N PRO A 20 13.12 -9.51 4.34
CA PRO A 20 13.44 -9.61 2.92
C PRO A 20 12.18 -9.79 2.06
N GLY A 21 12.03 -8.97 1.02
CA GLY A 21 10.89 -9.02 0.10
C GLY A 21 9.64 -8.24 0.51
N THR A 22 9.49 -7.81 1.78
CA THR A 22 8.33 -7.00 2.19
C THR A 22 8.36 -5.59 1.62
N PHE A 23 9.54 -5.07 1.28
CA PHE A 23 9.69 -3.79 0.60
C PHE A 23 8.96 -3.78 -0.76
N VAL A 24 9.15 -4.82 -1.58
CA VAL A 24 8.48 -4.95 -2.88
C VAL A 24 6.98 -5.13 -2.68
N LEU A 25 6.57 -6.01 -1.75
CA LEU A 25 5.17 -6.22 -1.44
C LEU A 25 4.48 -4.93 -0.95
N GLY A 26 5.10 -4.21 -0.03
CA GLY A 26 4.58 -2.95 0.52
C GLY A 26 4.46 -1.87 -0.55
N ALA A 27 5.43 -1.78 -1.47
CA ALA A 27 5.35 -0.89 -2.61
C ALA A 27 4.15 -1.23 -3.51
N LEU A 28 3.96 -2.49 -3.87
CA LEU A 28 2.83 -2.94 -4.68
C LEU A 28 1.48 -2.65 -4.02
N ILE A 29 1.37 -2.89 -2.70
CA ILE A 29 0.16 -2.57 -1.93
C ILE A 29 -0.11 -1.05 -1.93
N ALA A 30 0.92 -0.23 -1.71
CA ALA A 30 0.79 1.23 -1.73
C ALA A 30 0.38 1.74 -3.13
N PHE A 31 0.98 1.20 -4.19
CA PHE A 31 0.62 1.51 -5.58
C PHE A 31 -0.82 1.09 -5.90
N ALA A 32 -1.28 -0.07 -5.41
CA ALA A 32 -2.68 -0.47 -5.55
C ALA A 32 -3.63 0.52 -4.84
N GLY A 33 -3.26 1.02 -3.67
CA GLY A 33 -4.02 2.07 -2.97
C GLY A 33 -4.05 3.41 -3.71
N LEU A 34 -2.93 3.81 -4.32
CA LEU A 34 -2.86 4.98 -5.21
C LEU A 34 -3.73 4.80 -6.45
N ALA A 35 -3.69 3.62 -7.09
CA ALA A 35 -4.53 3.30 -8.23
C ALA A 35 -6.02 3.30 -7.83
N ALA A 36 -6.39 2.69 -6.70
CA ALA A 36 -7.74 2.68 -6.16
C ALA A 36 -8.28 4.10 -5.95
N ARG A 37 -7.42 5.04 -5.53
CA ARG A 37 -7.78 6.45 -5.35
C ARG A 37 -8.21 7.13 -6.66
N LEU A 38 -7.66 6.72 -7.81
CA LEU A 38 -8.04 7.23 -9.12
C LEU A 38 -9.48 6.84 -9.52
N PHE A 39 -9.97 5.71 -8.99
CA PHE A 39 -11.33 5.21 -9.24
C PHE A 39 -12.32 5.57 -8.13
N GLY A 40 -11.90 6.38 -7.14
CA GLY A 40 -12.76 6.83 -6.04
C GLY A 40 -13.04 5.77 -4.97
N LEU A 41 -12.30 4.67 -4.96
CA LEU A 41 -12.35 3.59 -3.96
C LEU A 41 -11.57 3.99 -2.68
#